data_AF-A0AAD8CD66-F1
#
_entry.id   AF-A0AAD8CD66-F1
#
_cell.length_a   1.000
_cell.length_b   1.000
_cell.length_c   1.000
_cell.angle_alpha   90.00
_cell.angle_beta   90.00
_cell.angle_gamma   90.00
#
_symmetry.space_group_name_H-M   'P 1'
#
loop_
_entity.id
_entity.type
_entity.pdbx_description
1 polymer ?
#
loop_
_entity_poly.entity_id
_entity_poly.type
_entity_poly.pdbx_seq_one_letter_code
_entity_poly.pdbx_strand_id
1 'polypeptide(L)'
;MDLVYTIGECATLGAAGVVLLGDLLYANSTASCGVVQGAMQGMLGSYLLNVSTAAQLCSGSRCSLNGRCVRLNPNTNTYLHLNARSFQITQEEGSLKVKGELSSADRDDFRRDFICQCYSGYSGDSCRVPNAA
;
A
#
# COMPACT_ATOMS: atom_id res chain seq x y z
N MET A 1 14.49 -0.79 -7.06
CA MET A 1 14.88 -0.89 -5.64
C MET A 1 14.39 0.33 -4.86
N ASP A 2 14.53 1.54 -5.40
CA ASP A 2 14.21 2.79 -4.69
C ASP A 2 12.77 2.91 -4.17
N LEU A 3 11.77 2.42 -4.90
CA LEU A 3 10.37 2.52 -4.48
C LEU A 3 10.06 1.70 -3.21
N VAL A 4 10.81 0.61 -2.98
CA VAL A 4 10.63 -0.26 -1.81
C VAL A 4 11.11 0.44 -0.54
N TYR A 5 12.33 0.99 -0.59
CA TYR A 5 12.96 1.66 0.55
C TYR A 5 12.44 3.08 0.81
N THR A 6 11.56 3.61 -0.06
CA THR A 6 10.92 4.92 0.11
C THR A 6 9.43 4.75 0.38
N ILE A 7 8.63 4.65 -0.69
CA ILE A 7 7.16 4.53 -0.62
C ILE A 7 6.74 3.27 0.15
N GLY A 8 7.43 2.13 -0.10
CA GLY A 8 7.16 0.88 0.61
C GLY A 8 7.41 0.99 2.11
N GLU A 9 8.52 1.60 2.50
CA GLU A 9 8.87 1.84 3.89
C GLU A 9 7.83 2.76 4.56
N CYS A 10 7.43 3.85 3.90
CA CYS A 10 6.37 4.74 4.40
C CYS A 10 5.05 3.97 4.66
N ALA A 11 4.59 3.17 3.71
CA ALA A 11 3.36 2.39 3.86
C ALA A 11 3.46 1.38 5.01
N THR A 12 4.61 0.72 5.12
CA THR A 12 4.91 -0.29 6.12
C THR A 12 4.98 0.28 7.54
N LEU A 13 5.33 1.55 7.68
CA LEU A 13 5.32 2.29 8.96
C LEU A 13 3.96 2.94 9.29
N GLY A 14 2.91 2.70 8.51
CA GLY A 14 1.57 3.23 8.78
C GLY A 14 1.38 4.71 8.42
N ALA A 15 2.22 5.26 7.54
CA ALA A 15 2.06 6.62 7.04
C ALA A 15 0.66 6.84 6.45
N ALA A 16 0.15 8.08 6.53
CA ALA A 16 -1.16 8.43 5.98
C ALA A 16 -1.19 8.43 4.45
N GLY A 17 -0.03 8.62 3.84
CA GLY A 17 0.15 8.69 2.40
C GLY A 17 1.56 9.18 2.07
N VAL A 18 1.80 9.35 0.78
CA VAL A 18 3.04 9.92 0.24
C VAL A 18 2.67 11.03 -0.75
N VAL A 19 3.53 12.04 -0.86
CA VAL A 19 3.37 13.11 -1.85
C VAL A 19 4.49 12.96 -2.87
N LEU A 20 4.12 12.75 -4.14
CA LEU A 20 5.05 12.70 -5.25
C LEU A 20 5.15 14.09 -5.87
N LEU A 21 6.24 14.80 -5.57
CA LEU A 21 6.52 16.12 -6.12
C LEU A 21 7.45 15.98 -7.34
N GLY A 22 7.04 16.55 -8.47
CA GLY A 22 7.83 16.62 -9.70
C GLY A 22 8.24 18.06 -10.03
N ASP A 23 9.40 18.21 -10.68
CA ASP A 23 9.85 19.49 -11.26
C ASP A 23 8.99 19.89 -12.47
N LEU A 24 8.80 21.19 -12.68
CA LEU A 24 8.10 21.76 -13.85
C LEU A 24 8.74 21.33 -15.18
N LEU A 25 10.05 21.02 -15.19
CA LEU A 25 10.76 20.48 -16.35
C LEU A 25 10.17 19.16 -16.85
N TYR A 26 9.54 18.35 -15.99
CA TYR A 26 8.89 17.11 -16.41
C TYR A 26 7.56 17.33 -17.14
N ALA A 27 7.01 18.54 -17.09
CA ALA A 27 5.78 18.93 -17.77
C ALA A 27 6.00 19.95 -18.90
N ASN A 28 7.25 20.21 -19.29
CA ASN A 28 7.59 21.30 -20.22
C ASN A 28 7.45 20.95 -21.71
N SER A 29 7.25 19.68 -22.06
CA SER A 29 7.16 19.22 -23.44
C SER A 29 6.36 17.93 -23.57
N THR A 30 5.83 17.65 -24.76
CA THR A 30 5.13 16.40 -25.07
C THR A 30 6.00 15.17 -24.79
N ALA A 31 7.31 15.26 -25.07
CA ALA A 31 8.24 14.18 -24.80
C ALA A 31 8.40 13.92 -23.29
N SER A 32 8.60 14.98 -22.50
CA SER A 32 8.69 14.90 -21.03
C SER A 32 7.40 14.32 -20.42
N CYS A 33 6.24 14.81 -20.87
CA CYS A 33 4.94 14.29 -20.44
C CYS A 33 4.77 12.80 -20.78
N GLY A 34 5.22 12.37 -21.96
CA GLY A 34 5.20 10.97 -22.37
C GLY A 34 6.04 10.06 -21.46
N VAL A 35 7.20 10.55 -20.99
CA VAL A 35 8.04 9.82 -20.01
C VAL A 35 7.30 9.69 -18.67
N VAL A 36 6.69 10.77 -18.17
CA VAL A 36 5.92 10.73 -16.92
C VAL A 36 4.72 9.78 -17.04
N GLN A 37 3.98 9.86 -18.14
CA GLN A 37 2.87 8.94 -18.42
C GLN A 37 3.35 7.49 -18.44
N GLY A 38 4.47 7.20 -19.11
CA GLY A 38 5.07 5.87 -19.15
C GLY A 38 5.47 5.36 -17.76
N ALA A 39 6.03 6.23 -16.91
CA ALA A 39 6.34 5.87 -15.52
C ALA A 39 5.07 5.53 -14.72
N MET A 40 4.02 6.34 -14.85
CA MET A 40 2.74 6.14 -14.17
C MET A 40 1.97 4.91 -14.66
N GLN A 41 2.05 4.58 -15.95
CA GLN A 41 1.43 3.37 -16.49
C GLN A 41 2.31 2.12 -16.31
N GLY A 42 3.60 2.30 -16.05
CA GLY A 42 4.57 1.24 -15.87
C GLY A 42 4.84 0.90 -14.40
N MET A 43 6.12 0.89 -14.03
CA MET A 43 6.59 0.39 -12.74
C MET A 43 6.09 1.21 -11.56
N LEU A 44 6.07 2.54 -11.66
CA LEU A 44 5.68 3.40 -10.54
C LEU A 44 4.19 3.21 -10.23
N GLY A 45 3.30 3.32 -11.21
CA GLY A 45 1.86 3.13 -10.96
C GLY A 45 1.53 1.72 -10.50
N SER A 46 2.16 0.69 -11.08
CA SER A 46 1.95 -0.69 -10.66
C SER A 46 2.37 -0.89 -9.20
N TYR A 47 3.49 -0.27 -8.79
CA TYR A 47 3.95 -0.32 -7.41
C TYR A 47 3.04 0.47 -6.46
N LEU A 48 2.59 1.66 -6.85
CA LEU A 48 1.61 2.45 -6.08
C LEU A 48 0.31 1.68 -5.86
N LEU A 49 -0.20 1.01 -6.90
CA LEU A 49 -1.41 0.19 -6.81
C LEU A 49 -1.19 -1.03 -5.92
N ASN A 50 -0.02 -1.66 -5.99
CA ASN A 50 0.38 -2.76 -5.11
C ASN A 50 0.32 -2.34 -3.63
N VAL A 51 1.09 -1.31 -3.24
CA VAL A 51 1.18 -0.89 -1.82
C VAL A 51 -0.13 -0.36 -1.27
N SER A 52 -0.88 0.42 -2.06
CA SER A 52 -2.13 1.03 -1.61
C SER A 52 -3.23 -0.04 -1.41
N THR A 53 -3.33 -0.99 -2.34
CA THR A 53 -4.29 -2.09 -2.23
C THR A 53 -3.92 -3.02 -1.07
N ALA A 54 -2.64 -3.34 -0.90
CA ALA A 54 -2.17 -4.13 0.24
C ALA A 54 -2.50 -3.47 1.59
N ALA A 55 -2.27 -2.15 1.70
CA ALA A 55 -2.60 -1.39 2.90
C ALA A 55 -4.11 -1.42 3.21
N GLN A 56 -4.96 -1.26 2.19
CA GLN A 56 -6.42 -1.35 2.34
C GLN A 56 -6.87 -2.75 2.78
N LEU A 57 -6.36 -3.81 2.14
CA LEU A 57 -6.69 -5.19 2.47
C LEU A 57 -6.23 -5.58 3.88
N CYS A 58 -5.03 -5.12 4.28
CA CYS A 58 -4.54 -5.35 5.63
C CYS A 58 -5.40 -4.61 6.66
N SER A 59 -5.70 -3.33 6.43
CA SER A 59 -6.60 -2.55 7.30
C SER A 59 -7.96 -3.26 7.48
N GLY A 60 -8.55 -3.76 6.39
CA GLY A 60 -9.85 -4.44 6.46
C GLY A 60 -9.79 -5.79 7.16
N SER A 61 -8.76 -6.59 6.90
CA SER A 61 -8.66 -7.96 7.42
C SER A 61 -8.12 -8.04 8.85
N ARG A 62 -7.26 -7.10 9.27
CA ARG A 62 -6.60 -7.09 10.59
C ARG A 62 -7.14 -6.03 11.52
N CYS A 63 -7.40 -4.84 10.99
CA CYS A 63 -7.69 -3.64 11.77
C CYS A 63 -9.15 -3.18 11.64
N SER A 64 -10.04 -4.06 11.16
CA SER A 64 -11.48 -3.81 11.04
C SER A 64 -11.84 -2.53 10.26
N LEU A 65 -10.99 -2.10 9.31
CA LEU A 65 -11.05 -0.78 8.63
C LEU A 65 -10.93 0.45 9.55
N ASN A 66 -10.66 0.25 10.83
CA ASN A 66 -10.59 1.27 11.87
C ASN A 66 -9.15 1.55 12.34
N GLY A 67 -8.18 1.12 11.56
CA GLY A 67 -6.76 1.35 11.83
C GLY A 67 -5.88 1.04 10.64
N ARG A 68 -4.60 1.34 10.79
CA ARG A 68 -3.56 1.05 9.80
C ARG A 68 -2.71 -0.12 10.24
N CYS A 69 -2.25 -0.90 9.29
CA CYS A 69 -1.21 -1.87 9.55
C CYS A 69 0.15 -1.19 9.65
N VAL A 70 0.90 -1.53 10.69
CA VAL A 70 2.27 -1.09 10.95
C VAL A 70 3.13 -2.33 11.14
N ARG A 71 4.33 -2.35 10.56
CA ARG A 71 5.26 -3.47 10.69
C ARG A 71 5.55 -3.76 12.14
N LEU A 72 5.39 -5.02 12.53
CA LEU A 72 5.59 -5.47 13.90
C LEU A 72 7.05 -5.24 14.36
N ASN A 73 8.01 -5.59 13.50
CA ASN A 73 9.44 -5.48 13.81
C ASN A 73 10.12 -4.44 12.91
N PRO A 74 10.46 -3.24 13.42
CA PRO A 74 11.04 -2.16 12.62
C PRO A 74 12.36 -2.52 11.93
N ASN A 75 13.12 -3.47 12.45
CA ASN A 75 14.43 -3.87 11.91
C ASN A 75 14.35 -5.00 10.87
N THR A 76 13.15 -5.39 10.43
CA THR A 76 12.96 -6.46 9.45
C THR A 76 12.69 -5.90 8.05
N ASN A 77 13.13 -6.61 7.02
CA ASN A 77 12.86 -6.28 5.62
C ASN A 77 11.48 -6.79 5.16
N THR A 78 10.46 -6.56 5.99
CA THR A 78 9.08 -6.91 5.66
C THR A 78 8.39 -5.67 5.12
N TYR A 79 7.70 -5.80 3.98
CA TYR A 79 7.01 -4.71 3.30
C TYR A 79 5.54 -5.05 3.06
N LEU A 80 4.68 -4.03 3.11
CA LEU A 80 3.25 -4.21 2.90
C LEU A 80 2.92 -4.21 1.40
N HIS A 81 3.07 -5.38 0.77
CA HIS A 81 2.78 -5.64 -0.65
C HIS A 81 1.70 -6.70 -0.84
N LEU A 82 1.03 -6.67 -1.99
CA LEU A 82 0.18 -7.75 -2.48
C LEU A 82 1.04 -8.98 -2.74
N ASN A 83 0.52 -10.13 -2.32
CA ASN A 83 1.13 -11.42 -2.64
C ASN A 83 0.91 -11.76 -4.12
N ALA A 84 2.01 -11.94 -4.87
CA ALA A 84 1.97 -12.27 -6.29
C ALA A 84 1.33 -13.65 -6.59
N ARG A 85 1.12 -14.49 -5.58
CA ARG A 85 0.38 -15.76 -5.72
C ARG A 85 -1.14 -15.56 -5.73
N SER A 86 -1.62 -14.52 -5.05
CA SER A 86 -3.05 -14.27 -4.84
C SER A 86 -3.56 -13.14 -5.71
N PHE A 87 -2.67 -12.22 -6.10
CA PHE A 87 -3.02 -11.03 -6.86
C PHE A 87 -2.16 -10.85 -8.09
N GLN A 88 -2.75 -10.28 -9.14
CA GLN A 88 -2.08 -9.87 -10.35
C GLN A 88 -2.44 -8.42 -10.67
N ILE A 89 -1.45 -7.62 -11.03
CA ILE A 89 -1.65 -6.27 -11.55
C ILE A 89 -1.59 -6.33 -13.07
N THR A 90 -2.66 -5.90 -13.73
CA THR A 90 -2.80 -5.93 -15.18
C THR A 90 -3.15 -4.56 -15.71
N GLN A 91 -2.72 -4.23 -16.92
CA GLN A 91 -3.16 -3.05 -17.64
C GLN A 91 -4.36 -3.42 -18.53
N GLU A 92 -5.50 -2.78 -18.30
CA GLU A 92 -6.73 -2.95 -19.06
C GLU A 92 -7.24 -1.59 -19.52
N GLU A 93 -7.48 -1.43 -20.81
CA GLU A 93 -8.05 -0.20 -21.40
C GLU A 93 -7.26 1.07 -21.01
N GLY A 94 -5.92 0.94 -20.87
CA GLY A 94 -5.04 2.05 -20.47
C GLY A 94 -5.02 2.34 -18.96
N SER A 95 -5.73 1.57 -18.14
CA SER A 95 -5.77 1.67 -16.68
C SER A 95 -5.12 0.48 -15.99
N LEU A 96 -4.43 0.70 -14.88
CA LEU A 96 -3.91 -0.38 -14.04
C LEU A 96 -5.01 -0.90 -13.13
N LYS A 97 -5.18 -2.22 -13.06
CA LYS A 97 -6.16 -2.89 -12.21
C LYS A 97 -5.52 -4.04 -11.44
N VAL A 98 -6.06 -4.30 -10.26
CA VAL A 98 -5.72 -5.49 -9.46
C VAL A 98 -6.78 -6.56 -9.69
N LYS A 99 -6.34 -7.77 -10.00
CA LYS A 99 -7.16 -8.99 -10.02
C LYS A 99 -6.72 -9.92 -8.91
N GLY A 100 -7.65 -10.74 -8.43
CA GLY A 100 -7.42 -11.70 -7.36
C GLY A 100 -8.15 -11.34 -6.08
N GLU A 101 -8.01 -12.20 -5.08
CA GLU A 101 -8.73 -12.09 -3.81
C GLU A 101 -7.82 -12.47 -2.64
N LEU A 102 -8.15 -11.92 -1.47
CA LEU A 102 -7.36 -12.13 -0.26
C LEU A 102 -7.54 -13.55 0.27
N SER A 103 -6.49 -14.37 0.14
CA SER A 103 -6.49 -15.76 0.61
C SER A 103 -6.35 -15.86 2.14
N SER A 104 -6.55 -17.06 2.70
CA SER A 104 -6.25 -17.34 4.10
C SER A 104 -4.75 -17.16 4.42
N ALA A 105 -3.87 -17.60 3.52
CA ALA A 105 -2.42 -17.45 3.69
C ALA A 105 -2.01 -15.98 3.76
N ASP A 106 -2.58 -15.12 2.92
CA ASP A 106 -2.30 -13.67 2.95
C ASP A 106 -2.72 -13.04 4.29
N ARG A 107 -3.87 -13.47 4.83
CA ARG A 107 -4.33 -13.02 6.16
C ARG A 107 -3.39 -13.46 7.26
N ASP A 108 -2.83 -14.66 7.16
CA ASP A 108 -1.87 -15.19 8.14
C ASP A 108 -0.53 -14.46 8.05
N ASP A 109 -0.06 -14.12 6.84
CA ASP A 109 1.13 -13.29 6.65
C ASP A 109 0.92 -11.88 7.26
N PHE A 110 -0.23 -11.24 7.02
CA PHE A 110 -0.58 -9.99 7.71
C PHE A 110 -0.66 -10.13 9.23
N ARG A 111 -1.06 -11.31 9.75
CA ARG A 111 -1.06 -11.59 11.19
C ARG A 111 0.33 -11.68 11.78
N ARG A 112 1.22 -12.35 11.07
CA ARG A 112 2.59 -12.57 11.53
C ARG A 112 3.41 -11.29 11.53
N ASP A 113 3.26 -10.47 10.49
CA ASP A 113 4.25 -9.44 10.19
C ASP A 113 3.82 -8.00 10.55
N PHE A 114 2.53 -7.76 10.80
CA PHE A 114 1.96 -6.44 11.05
C PHE A 114 1.06 -6.38 12.29
N ILE A 115 1.02 -5.22 12.94
CA ILE A 115 0.11 -4.85 14.04
C ILE A 115 -0.78 -3.69 13.63
N CYS A 116 -1.84 -3.42 14.39
CA CYS A 116 -2.74 -2.31 14.11
C CYS A 116 -2.39 -1.05 14.92
N GLN A 117 -2.30 0.08 14.23
CA GLN A 117 -2.39 1.41 14.81
C GLN A 117 -3.80 1.94 14.56
N CYS A 118 -4.62 1.98 15.62
CA CYS A 118 -6.02 2.37 15.50
C CYS A 118 -6.20 3.86 15.21
N TYR A 119 -7.25 4.17 14.45
CA TYR A 119 -7.71 5.53 14.28
C TYR A 119 -8.33 6.07 15.57
N SER A 120 -8.39 7.39 15.67
CA SER A 120 -9.06 8.07 16.78
C SER A 120 -10.48 7.55 16.95
N GLY A 121 -10.82 7.13 18.18
CA GLY A 121 -12.12 6.56 18.49
C GLY A 121 -12.17 5.03 18.49
N TYR A 122 -11.07 4.34 18.18
CA TYR A 122 -10.99 2.88 18.24
C TYR A 122 -9.80 2.37 19.05
N SER A 123 -9.91 1.16 19.58
CA SER A 123 -8.89 0.49 20.39
C SER A 123 -8.93 -1.04 20.27
N GLY A 124 -7.95 -1.67 20.92
CA GLY A 124 -7.70 -3.11 20.88
C GLY A 124 -6.82 -3.53 19.70
N ASP A 125 -6.31 -4.76 19.74
CA ASP A 125 -5.31 -5.26 18.77
C ASP A 125 -5.80 -5.31 17.32
N SER A 126 -7.12 -5.27 17.11
CA SER A 126 -7.79 -5.28 15.80
C SER A 126 -8.64 -4.04 15.52
N CYS A 127 -8.55 -3.01 16.37
CA CYS A 127 -9.32 -1.76 16.26
C CYS A 127 -10.84 -1.95 16.17
N ARG A 128 -11.35 -3.02 16.77
CA ARG A 128 -12.78 -3.35 16.74
C ARG A 128 -13.58 -2.66 17.85
N VAL A 129 -12.92 -2.22 18.91
CA VAL A 129 -13.57 -1.65 20.09
C VAL A 129 -13.67 -0.13 19.92
N PRO A 130 -14.88 0.47 19.88
CA PRO A 130 -15.02 1.92 19.92
C PRO A 130 -14.63 2.44 21.30
N ASN A 131 -13.92 3.57 21.35
CA ASN A 131 -13.62 4.24 22.61
C ASN A 131 -14.91 4.90 23.16
N ALA A 132 -15.11 4.85 24.47
CA ALA A 132 -16.19 5.59 25.10
C ALA A 132 -15.99 7.11 24.86
N ALA A 133 -17.09 7.80 24.52
CA ALA A 133 -17.12 9.25 24.30
C ALA A 133 -16.92 10.01 25.62
#